data_AF-A0A0T9P5G2-F1
#
_entry.id   AF-A0A0T9P5G2-F1
#
_cell.length_a   1.000
_cell.length_b   1.000
_cell.length_c   1.000
_cell.angle_alpha   90.00
_cell.angle_beta   90.00
_cell.angle_gamma   90.00
#
_symmetry.space_group_name_H-M   'P 1'
#
loop_
_entity.id
_entity.type
_entity.pdbx_description
1 polymer ?
#
loop_
_entity_poly.entity_id
_entity_poly.type
_entity_poly.pdbx_seq_one_letter_code
_entity_poly.pdbx_strand_id
1 'polypeptide(L)'
;MAKGYYLGVGDQTTCGGVIIEGDATHILMGKAVAREQDRVTCGKHPGTYIIVGHIPGDSIHGRKFAGTLNSQSNCPCKAWFIPSLVNDTYEFSSMITGGSNEQQTQTSGTQQDKKKPEPLIPPVRIFETKRRMDDYAAKDMLHGDLTDDVLKNTFGLNSVSAKVNPYTGVKFDISAYSGYYFPKEDVRLDKEAIAKILFDEFRDLSDLFSFYGEYQNVMRKMITHMQGNTGKPFSDPSLNKALKEHILGDTTNKSSLRLIKSAIANNIDWENELYPLLKKDNILQAIKNSVLPKFNDWADRGNGLVITVHDTWSTHITLQSLKVSGSTYTAVIHYRIQDHFGLDDEDIANKIYKQFRIFRIWFFLQRSKEYNYKPFITEMNATVTIHGQRRL
;
A
#
# COMPACT_ATOMS: atom_id res chain seq x y z
N MET A 1 1.12 -15.01 -3.87
CA MET A 1 1.82 -15.36 -5.13
C MET A 1 2.37 -14.07 -5.70
N ALA A 2 3.69 -13.93 -5.63
CA ALA A 2 4.36 -12.85 -6.33
C ALA A 2 4.25 -13.18 -7.82
N LYS A 3 3.84 -12.18 -8.62
CA LYS A 3 3.75 -12.30 -10.07
C LYS A 3 5.16 -12.09 -10.63
N GLY A 4 5.74 -13.16 -11.16
CA GLY A 4 7.04 -13.14 -11.81
C GLY A 4 6.88 -13.05 -13.32
N TYR A 5 7.92 -12.59 -13.98
CA TYR A 5 7.98 -12.54 -15.44
C TYR A 5 9.11 -13.44 -15.89
N TYR A 6 8.88 -14.18 -16.98
CA TYR A 6 9.95 -14.94 -17.62
C TYR A 6 11.00 -13.97 -18.15
N LEU A 7 12.26 -14.40 -18.11
CA LEU A 7 13.39 -13.62 -18.58
C LEU A 7 13.83 -14.12 -19.95
N GLY A 8 14.28 -13.19 -20.80
CA GLY A 8 14.78 -13.50 -22.14
C GLY A 8 16.08 -12.76 -22.47
N VAL A 9 16.72 -13.16 -23.56
CA VAL A 9 17.91 -12.47 -24.09
C VAL A 9 17.60 -10.99 -24.33
N GLY A 10 18.48 -10.12 -23.83
CA GLY A 10 18.33 -8.67 -23.90
C GLY A 10 17.61 -8.02 -22.70
N ASP A 11 17.09 -8.81 -21.74
CA ASP A 11 16.58 -8.24 -20.49
C ASP A 11 17.71 -7.65 -19.64
N GLN A 12 17.44 -6.50 -19.02
CA GLN A 12 18.44 -5.73 -18.28
C GLN A 12 18.55 -6.18 -16.83
N THR A 13 19.69 -5.93 -16.20
CA THR A 13 19.87 -6.08 -14.76
C THR A 13 19.78 -4.73 -14.05
N THR A 14 19.41 -4.73 -12.78
CA THR A 14 19.33 -3.50 -11.96
C THR A 14 20.67 -2.77 -11.78
N CYS A 15 21.79 -3.40 -12.14
CA CYS A 15 23.11 -2.76 -12.14
C CYS A 15 23.56 -2.27 -13.53
N GLY A 16 22.71 -2.34 -14.55
CA GLY A 16 22.99 -1.88 -15.92
C GLY A 16 23.66 -2.91 -16.83
N GLY A 17 23.65 -4.19 -16.45
CA GLY A 17 24.07 -5.31 -17.30
C GLY A 17 22.92 -5.88 -18.12
N VAL A 18 23.19 -6.93 -18.93
CA VAL A 18 22.20 -7.53 -19.82
C VAL A 18 22.37 -9.05 -19.94
N ILE A 19 21.26 -9.80 -20.08
CA ILE A 19 21.28 -11.23 -20.41
C ILE A 19 21.70 -11.42 -21.87
N ILE A 20 22.75 -12.19 -22.11
CA ILE A 20 23.37 -12.37 -23.44
C ILE A 20 23.22 -13.78 -24.01
N GLU A 21 22.63 -14.71 -23.27
CA GLU A 21 22.40 -16.09 -23.70
C GLU A 21 21.02 -16.59 -23.25
N GLY A 22 20.42 -17.46 -24.06
CA GLY A 22 19.12 -18.08 -23.85
C GLY A 22 18.91 -19.27 -24.80
N ASP A 23 17.82 -20.01 -24.65
CA ASP A 23 17.51 -21.16 -25.51
C ASP A 23 16.88 -20.70 -26.85
N ALA A 24 17.59 -20.90 -27.95
CA ALA A 24 17.14 -20.51 -29.29
C ALA A 24 15.96 -21.35 -29.82
N THR A 25 15.65 -22.50 -29.21
CA THR A 25 14.53 -23.35 -29.60
C THR A 25 13.21 -22.97 -28.91
N HIS A 26 13.26 -22.07 -27.93
CA HIS A 26 12.09 -21.61 -27.20
C HIS A 26 12.06 -20.09 -27.13
N ILE A 27 11.21 -19.51 -27.98
CA ILE A 27 11.12 -18.08 -28.22
C ILE A 27 9.81 -17.56 -27.63
N LEU A 28 9.90 -16.64 -26.67
CA LEU A 28 8.76 -15.89 -26.14
C LEU A 28 8.83 -14.46 -26.66
N MET A 29 7.76 -14.02 -27.33
CA MET A 29 7.64 -12.69 -27.94
C MET A 29 8.88 -12.25 -28.74
N GLY A 30 9.46 -13.17 -29.51
CA GLY A 30 10.63 -12.90 -30.36
C GLY A 30 11.99 -12.95 -29.65
N LYS A 31 12.04 -13.32 -28.35
CA LYS A 31 13.28 -13.46 -27.58
C LYS A 31 13.50 -14.91 -27.14
N ALA A 32 14.73 -15.40 -27.27
CA ALA A 32 15.14 -16.66 -26.69
C ALA A 32 15.01 -16.60 -25.16
N VAL A 33 14.34 -17.59 -24.55
CA VAL A 33 14.10 -17.61 -23.09
C VAL A 33 15.39 -17.90 -22.34
N ALA A 34 15.62 -17.15 -21.27
CA ALA A 34 16.76 -17.30 -20.39
C ALA A 34 16.51 -18.38 -19.33
N ARG A 35 17.57 -19.10 -18.97
CA ARG A 35 17.55 -20.20 -17.99
C ARG A 35 18.62 -19.98 -16.93
N GLU A 36 18.52 -20.72 -15.83
CA GLU A 36 19.63 -20.81 -14.87
C GLU A 36 20.94 -21.17 -15.59
N GLN A 37 22.06 -20.57 -15.17
CA GLN A 37 23.39 -20.71 -15.76
C GLN A 37 23.62 -19.99 -17.11
N ASP A 38 22.60 -19.39 -17.74
CA ASP A 38 22.84 -18.59 -18.95
C ASP A 38 23.65 -17.32 -18.62
N ARG A 39 24.44 -16.86 -19.59
CA ARG A 39 25.40 -15.76 -19.40
C ARG A 39 24.74 -14.38 -19.34
N VAL A 40 25.26 -13.54 -18.46
CA VAL A 40 24.82 -12.16 -18.21
C VAL A 40 26.04 -11.26 -17.99
N THR A 41 26.00 -10.02 -18.46
CA THR A 41 27.03 -9.00 -18.18
C THR A 41 26.70 -8.19 -16.92
N CYS A 42 27.68 -7.49 -16.35
CA CYS A 42 27.46 -6.54 -15.27
C CYS A 42 27.74 -5.12 -15.74
N GLY A 43 26.89 -4.16 -15.39
CA GLY A 43 27.10 -2.75 -15.74
C GLY A 43 28.17 -2.04 -14.89
N LYS A 44 28.66 -2.70 -13.82
CA LYS A 44 29.62 -2.10 -12.87
C LYS A 44 30.96 -2.83 -12.76
N HIS A 45 31.03 -4.09 -13.19
CA HIS A 45 32.23 -4.92 -13.05
C HIS A 45 32.53 -5.65 -14.37
N PRO A 46 33.80 -5.68 -14.83
CA PRO A 46 34.16 -6.36 -16.06
C PRO A 46 34.08 -7.88 -15.90
N GLY A 47 33.75 -8.56 -16.99
CA GLY A 47 33.64 -10.02 -17.04
C GLY A 47 32.24 -10.49 -17.42
N THR A 48 32.10 -11.81 -17.53
CA THR A 48 30.82 -12.48 -17.78
C THR A 48 30.42 -13.27 -16.55
N TYR A 49 29.14 -13.13 -16.19
CA TYR A 49 28.51 -13.73 -15.03
C TYR A 49 27.39 -14.65 -15.50
N ILE A 50 26.72 -15.31 -14.55
CA ILE A 50 25.62 -16.24 -14.84
C ILE A 50 24.35 -15.87 -14.06
N ILE A 51 23.22 -16.33 -14.59
CA ILE A 51 21.94 -16.31 -13.89
C ILE A 51 21.93 -17.42 -12.83
N VAL A 52 21.66 -17.05 -11.58
CA VAL A 52 21.51 -17.97 -10.45
C VAL A 52 20.07 -17.97 -9.95
N GLY A 53 19.50 -19.16 -9.76
CA GLY A 53 18.11 -19.38 -9.38
C GLY A 53 17.15 -19.41 -10.57
N HIS A 54 16.00 -20.03 -10.36
CA HIS A 54 15.07 -20.45 -11.41
C HIS A 54 13.63 -20.53 -10.91
N ILE A 55 12.70 -20.60 -11.85
CA ILE A 55 11.28 -20.82 -11.62
C ILE A 55 11.04 -22.29 -11.23
N PRO A 56 10.40 -22.61 -10.10
CA PRO A 56 10.08 -23.99 -9.73
C PRO A 56 9.09 -24.62 -10.68
N GLY A 57 9.33 -25.88 -11.05
CA GLY A 57 8.41 -26.67 -11.86
C GLY A 57 8.52 -26.45 -13.37
N ASP A 58 9.31 -25.46 -13.81
CA ASP A 58 9.40 -25.06 -15.22
C ASP A 58 10.80 -25.33 -15.79
N SER A 59 10.88 -26.17 -16.83
CA SER A 59 12.14 -26.55 -17.46
C SER A 59 12.02 -26.84 -18.95
N ILE A 60 13.11 -26.60 -19.67
CA ILE A 60 13.27 -26.99 -21.07
C ILE A 60 14.62 -27.67 -21.27
N HIS A 61 14.63 -28.81 -21.97
CA HIS A 61 15.84 -29.61 -22.19
C HIS A 61 16.64 -29.89 -20.90
N GLY A 62 15.95 -30.06 -19.77
CA GLY A 62 16.57 -30.34 -18.47
C GLY A 62 17.16 -29.12 -17.73
N ARG A 63 17.05 -27.90 -18.28
CA ARG A 63 17.46 -26.65 -17.61
C ARG A 63 16.25 -25.78 -17.26
N LYS A 64 16.23 -25.19 -16.07
CA LYS A 64 15.05 -24.49 -15.55
C LYS A 64 15.00 -23.02 -15.98
N PHE A 65 13.80 -22.51 -16.23
CA PHE A 65 13.61 -21.14 -16.69
C PHE A 65 14.04 -20.11 -15.63
N ALA A 66 14.60 -19.01 -16.08
CA ALA A 66 14.93 -17.87 -15.24
C ALA A 66 13.71 -16.95 -15.12
N GLY A 67 13.53 -16.34 -13.95
CA GLY A 67 12.39 -15.50 -13.67
C GLY A 67 12.69 -14.39 -12.67
N THR A 68 11.97 -13.29 -12.77
CA THR A 68 12.26 -12.05 -12.02
C THR A 68 12.20 -12.18 -10.50
N LEU A 69 11.50 -13.18 -9.97
CA LEU A 69 11.34 -13.38 -8.53
C LEU A 69 12.36 -14.33 -7.92
N ASN A 70 13.02 -15.12 -8.77
CA ASN A 70 13.81 -16.28 -8.32
C ASN A 70 15.23 -16.27 -8.86
N SER A 71 15.50 -15.42 -9.85
CA SER A 71 16.78 -15.33 -10.51
C SER A 71 17.47 -14.02 -10.18
N GLN A 72 18.76 -14.10 -9.87
CA GLN A 72 19.68 -12.96 -9.77
C GLN A 72 20.92 -13.23 -10.62
N SER A 73 21.69 -12.20 -10.95
CA SER A 73 23.04 -12.38 -11.47
C SER A 73 24.01 -12.69 -10.32
N ASN A 74 24.95 -13.61 -10.53
CA ASN A 74 26.04 -13.85 -9.56
C ASN A 74 27.17 -12.80 -9.62
N CYS A 75 27.00 -11.72 -10.38
CA CYS A 75 27.93 -10.59 -10.33
C CYS A 75 28.03 -10.00 -8.91
N PRO A 76 29.10 -9.24 -8.59
CA PRO A 76 29.28 -8.66 -7.25
C PRO A 76 28.10 -7.80 -6.77
N CYS A 77 27.30 -7.24 -7.69
CA CYS A 77 26.11 -6.45 -7.36
C CYS A 77 24.91 -7.28 -6.90
N LYS A 78 24.91 -8.61 -7.11
CA LYS A 78 23.74 -9.49 -6.92
C LYS A 78 22.47 -8.94 -7.58
N ALA A 79 22.63 -8.45 -8.81
CA ALA A 79 21.61 -7.68 -9.49
C ALA A 79 20.38 -8.53 -9.84
N TRP A 80 19.20 -7.94 -9.67
CA TRP A 80 17.92 -8.50 -10.12
C TRP A 80 17.70 -8.16 -11.60
N PHE A 81 16.76 -8.86 -12.23
CA PHE A 81 16.44 -8.66 -13.65
C PHE A 81 15.18 -7.81 -13.83
N ILE A 82 15.22 -6.95 -14.85
CA ILE A 82 14.13 -6.08 -15.29
C ILE A 82 13.54 -6.74 -16.55
N PRO A 83 12.33 -7.30 -16.46
CA PRO A 83 11.74 -8.04 -17.57
C PRO A 83 11.25 -7.09 -18.66
N SER A 84 11.44 -7.46 -19.91
CA SER A 84 10.72 -6.81 -21.03
C SER A 84 9.51 -7.63 -21.52
N LEU A 85 9.42 -8.91 -21.13
CA LEU A 85 8.31 -9.80 -21.43
C LEU A 85 7.18 -9.65 -20.39
N VAL A 86 6.51 -8.50 -20.39
CA VAL A 86 5.50 -8.16 -19.35
C VAL A 86 4.15 -8.87 -19.50
N ASN A 87 3.94 -9.56 -20.61
CA ASN A 87 2.71 -10.30 -20.89
C ASN A 87 2.83 -11.80 -20.56
N ASP A 88 4.05 -12.32 -20.42
CA ASP A 88 4.32 -13.73 -20.07
C ASP A 88 4.75 -13.84 -18.60
N THR A 89 3.84 -14.32 -17.76
CA THR A 89 4.01 -14.28 -16.30
C THR A 89 3.83 -15.64 -15.66
N TYR A 90 4.56 -15.88 -14.57
CA TYR A 90 4.43 -17.08 -13.75
C TYR A 90 4.13 -16.70 -12.30
N GLU A 91 3.52 -17.62 -11.57
CA GLU A 91 3.23 -17.43 -10.16
C GLU A 91 4.18 -18.30 -9.32
N PHE A 92 5.05 -17.66 -8.53
CA PHE A 92 5.90 -18.39 -7.61
C PHE A 92 5.10 -18.78 -6.35
N SER A 93 4.89 -20.08 -6.17
CA SER A 93 4.44 -20.72 -4.93
C SER A 93 5.64 -21.34 -4.23
N SER A 94 5.97 -20.89 -3.02
CA SER A 94 7.02 -21.51 -2.22
C SER A 94 6.51 -22.83 -1.62
N MET A 95 6.52 -23.90 -2.41
CA MET A 95 6.47 -25.28 -1.92
C MET A 95 7.83 -25.93 -2.17
N ILE A 96 8.55 -26.20 -1.08
CA ILE A 96 9.66 -27.14 -1.06
C ILE A 96 9.06 -28.56 -1.06
N THR A 97 9.38 -29.35 -2.08
CA THR A 97 9.30 -30.82 -2.11
C THR A 97 10.70 -31.28 -2.52
N GLY A 98 11.50 -31.98 -1.69
CA GLY A 98 11.39 -33.41 -1.33
C GLY A 98 11.74 -34.29 -2.56
N GLY A 99 12.73 -35.18 -2.60
CA GLY A 99 13.72 -35.72 -1.66
C GLY A 99 14.63 -36.72 -2.41
N SER A 100 15.51 -37.44 -1.71
CA SER A 100 16.00 -38.75 -2.17
C SER A 100 16.29 -39.67 -0.98
N ASN A 101 16.02 -40.95 -1.23
CA ASN A 101 15.86 -42.09 -0.31
C ASN A 101 17.07 -42.40 0.58
N GLU A 102 16.80 -42.96 1.76
CA GLU A 102 17.46 -44.18 2.21
C GLU A 102 16.58 -44.95 3.20
N GLN A 103 16.59 -46.28 3.05
CA GLN A 103 15.77 -47.27 3.75
C GLN A 103 16.34 -47.64 5.14
N GLN A 104 15.49 -48.35 5.90
CA GLN A 104 15.76 -49.12 7.13
C GLN A 104 15.78 -48.25 8.40
N THR A 105 15.05 -48.54 9.47
CA THR A 105 14.77 -49.84 10.07
C THR A 105 13.52 -49.74 10.96
N GLN A 106 12.80 -50.86 11.12
CA GLN A 106 11.74 -51.03 12.11
C GLN A 106 12.29 -50.86 13.54
N THR A 107 11.56 -50.10 14.39
CA THR A 107 11.49 -50.38 15.83
C THR A 107 10.15 -49.91 16.40
N SER A 108 9.54 -50.82 17.13
CA SER A 108 8.31 -50.77 17.92
C SER A 108 8.44 -49.98 19.24
N GLY A 109 7.31 -49.46 19.75
CA GLY A 109 7.12 -48.84 21.08
C GLY A 109 7.20 -47.31 21.02
N THR A 110 6.32 -46.47 21.60
CA THR A 110 5.43 -46.61 22.77
C THR A 110 4.32 -45.55 22.65
N GLN A 111 3.11 -45.82 23.16
CA GLN A 111 2.05 -44.82 23.31
C GLN A 111 2.52 -43.67 24.22
N GLN A 112 2.60 -42.44 23.69
CA GLN A 112 2.73 -41.22 24.48
C GLN A 112 1.35 -40.60 24.67
N ASP A 113 0.96 -40.38 25.93
CA ASP A 113 -0.17 -39.54 26.30
C ASP A 113 -0.06 -38.17 25.60
N LYS A 114 -0.95 -37.89 24.66
CA LYS A 114 -1.01 -36.59 23.97
C LYS A 114 -1.48 -35.53 24.97
N LYS A 115 -0.54 -34.81 25.56
CA LYS A 115 -0.80 -33.59 26.35
C LYS A 115 -1.64 -32.62 25.51
N LYS A 116 -2.78 -32.17 26.06
CA LYS A 116 -3.70 -31.21 25.40
C LYS A 116 -2.91 -29.99 24.89
N PRO A 117 -3.07 -29.57 23.62
CA PRO A 117 -2.36 -28.43 23.07
C PRO A 117 -2.71 -27.12 23.79
N GLU A 118 -1.72 -26.24 23.93
CA GLU A 118 -1.94 -24.90 24.49
C GLU A 118 -2.78 -24.04 23.53
N PRO A 119 -3.86 -23.38 24.00
CA PRO A 119 -4.71 -22.56 23.14
C PRO A 119 -4.08 -21.19 22.85
N LEU A 120 -4.31 -20.67 21.64
CA LEU A 120 -4.11 -19.26 21.32
C LEU A 120 -5.16 -18.44 22.09
N ILE A 121 -4.70 -17.43 22.84
CA ILE A 121 -5.56 -16.56 23.66
C ILE A 121 -5.69 -15.19 22.99
N PRO A 122 -6.86 -14.82 22.42
CA PRO A 122 -7.15 -13.46 21.96
C PRO A 122 -7.30 -12.46 23.13
N PRO A 123 -7.11 -11.14 22.89
CA PRO A 123 -6.84 -10.51 21.61
C PRO A 123 -5.39 -10.69 21.16
N VAL A 124 -5.18 -10.96 19.86
CA VAL A 124 -3.84 -11.11 19.29
C VAL A 124 -3.71 -10.34 17.97
N ARG A 125 -2.64 -9.54 17.85
CA ARG A 125 -2.29 -8.89 16.59
C ARG A 125 -1.77 -9.96 15.62
N ILE A 126 -2.50 -10.11 14.52
CA ILE A 126 -2.25 -11.12 13.49
C ILE A 126 -1.67 -10.53 12.21
N PHE A 127 -1.61 -9.20 12.12
CA PHE A 127 -0.94 -8.49 11.03
C PHE A 127 -0.58 -7.06 11.46
N GLU A 128 0.57 -6.59 10.97
CA GLU A 128 0.97 -5.19 11.02
C GLU A 128 1.77 -4.82 9.77
N THR A 129 1.58 -3.59 9.29
CA THR A 129 2.42 -3.01 8.24
C THR A 129 3.81 -2.67 8.76
N LYS A 130 4.78 -2.53 7.84
CA LYS A 130 6.12 -2.03 8.19
C LYS A 130 6.12 -0.55 8.60
N ARG A 131 5.28 0.26 7.93
CA ARG A 131 5.02 1.64 8.33
C ARG A 131 4.33 1.65 9.69
N ARG A 132 4.76 2.57 10.55
CA ARG A 132 4.35 2.62 11.95
C ARG A 132 2.94 3.19 12.08
N MET A 133 2.17 2.68 13.03
CA MET A 133 0.96 3.33 13.52
C MET A 133 1.34 4.60 14.29
N ASP A 134 0.53 5.63 14.22
CA ASP A 134 0.70 6.91 14.91
C ASP A 134 2.02 7.64 14.51
N ASP A 135 2.40 7.60 13.22
CA ASP A 135 3.70 8.07 12.71
C ASP A 135 3.74 9.55 12.31
N TYR A 136 3.66 10.43 13.31
CA TYR A 136 3.77 11.89 13.12
C TYR A 136 5.14 12.38 12.61
N ALA A 137 6.13 11.49 12.49
CA ALA A 137 7.46 11.80 11.95
C ALA A 137 7.57 11.57 10.44
N ALA A 138 6.50 11.12 9.79
CA ALA A 138 6.47 10.92 8.35
C ALA A 138 6.63 12.25 7.58
N LYS A 139 7.12 12.17 6.33
CA LYS A 139 7.43 13.37 5.53
C LYS A 139 6.19 14.21 5.24
N ASP A 140 5.08 13.56 4.97
CA ASP A 140 3.75 14.15 4.72
C ASP A 140 3.13 14.76 5.99
N MET A 141 3.69 14.49 7.16
CA MET A 141 3.29 15.08 8.44
C MET A 141 4.08 16.34 8.83
N LEU A 142 5.10 16.71 8.06
CA LEU A 142 5.88 17.93 8.31
C LEU A 142 5.04 19.18 8.02
N HIS A 143 5.23 20.26 8.78
CA HIS A 143 4.47 21.51 8.63
C HIS A 143 5.26 22.73 9.13
N GLY A 144 4.92 23.91 8.60
CA GLY A 144 5.49 25.19 9.06
C GLY A 144 7.02 25.30 9.01
N ASP A 145 7.66 24.64 8.06
CA ASP A 145 9.11 24.47 7.97
C ASP A 145 9.71 25.10 6.70
N LEU A 146 8.88 25.52 5.74
CA LEU A 146 9.31 26.15 4.49
C LEU A 146 9.11 27.67 4.51
N THR A 147 10.12 28.40 4.07
CA THR A 147 10.02 29.86 3.84
C THR A 147 9.32 30.15 2.51
N ASP A 148 8.80 31.36 2.36
CA ASP A 148 8.19 31.83 1.10
C ASP A 148 9.14 31.70 -0.10
N ASP A 149 10.43 31.96 0.09
CA ASP A 149 11.44 31.80 -0.96
C ASP A 149 11.58 30.35 -1.41
N VAL A 150 11.53 29.38 -0.48
CA VAL A 150 11.58 27.95 -0.82
C VAL A 150 10.29 27.53 -1.52
N LEU A 151 9.13 27.96 -1.02
CA LEU A 151 7.84 27.67 -1.65
C LEU A 151 7.78 28.18 -3.09
N LYS A 152 8.27 29.40 -3.34
CA LYS A 152 8.28 30.02 -4.68
C LYS A 152 9.34 29.43 -5.60
N ASN A 153 10.59 29.35 -5.15
CA ASN A 153 11.73 29.07 -6.03
C ASN A 153 11.99 27.57 -6.18
N THR A 154 11.79 26.78 -5.13
CA THR A 154 11.99 25.31 -5.18
C THR A 154 10.73 24.60 -5.64
N PHE A 155 9.58 24.92 -5.01
CA PHE A 155 8.32 24.24 -5.31
C PHE A 155 7.49 24.95 -6.38
N GLY A 156 7.91 26.14 -6.86
CA GLY A 156 7.22 26.88 -7.92
C GLY A 156 5.82 27.36 -7.54
N LEU A 157 5.54 27.57 -6.26
CA LEU A 157 4.24 28.02 -5.75
C LEU A 157 4.06 29.53 -5.87
N ASN A 158 4.34 30.08 -7.06
CA ASN A 158 4.16 31.49 -7.37
C ASN A 158 2.68 31.89 -7.49
N SER A 159 1.81 30.92 -7.81
CA SER A 159 0.36 31.09 -7.87
C SER A 159 -0.30 29.99 -7.03
N VAL A 160 -0.79 30.36 -5.85
CA VAL A 160 -1.43 29.44 -4.90
C VAL A 160 -2.96 29.48 -5.02
N SER A 161 -3.54 30.68 -4.99
CA SER A 161 -5.00 30.89 -4.96
C SER A 161 -5.49 31.71 -6.17
N ALA A 162 -6.75 31.49 -6.56
CA ALA A 162 -7.43 32.30 -7.57
C ALA A 162 -8.01 33.60 -7.00
N LYS A 163 -8.17 33.66 -5.67
CA LYS A 163 -8.93 34.69 -4.95
C LYS A 163 -8.01 35.67 -4.20
N VAL A 164 -6.80 35.25 -3.82
CA VAL A 164 -5.87 36.09 -3.06
C VAL A 164 -4.40 35.69 -3.32
N ASN A 165 -3.49 36.66 -3.29
CA ASN A 165 -2.06 36.39 -3.24
C ASN A 165 -1.63 36.22 -1.76
N PRO A 166 -1.31 35.00 -1.30
CA PRO A 166 -1.08 34.78 0.12
C PRO A 166 0.27 35.30 0.64
N TYR A 167 1.17 35.72 -0.26
CA TYR A 167 2.46 36.32 0.08
C TYR A 167 2.39 37.84 0.26
N THR A 168 1.37 38.50 -0.30
CA THR A 168 1.25 39.97 -0.28
C THR A 168 -0.05 40.45 0.38
N GLY A 169 -1.01 39.56 0.58
CA GLY A 169 -2.35 39.86 1.10
C GLY A 169 -3.27 40.57 0.11
N VAL A 170 -2.83 40.78 -1.13
CA VAL A 170 -3.65 41.41 -2.17
C VAL A 170 -4.74 40.45 -2.63
N LYS A 171 -6.00 40.85 -2.48
CA LYS A 171 -7.16 40.12 -2.99
C LYS A 171 -7.32 40.37 -4.49
N PHE A 172 -7.63 39.32 -5.25
CA PHE A 172 -7.98 39.46 -6.66
C PHE A 172 -9.47 39.76 -6.80
N ASP A 173 -9.84 40.82 -7.54
CA ASP A 173 -11.26 41.11 -7.82
C ASP A 173 -11.70 40.31 -9.06
N ILE A 174 -12.71 39.45 -8.89
CA ILE A 174 -13.31 38.69 -9.99
C ILE A 174 -14.45 39.55 -10.54
N SER A 175 -14.13 40.46 -11.45
CA SER A 175 -15.14 41.08 -12.30
C SER A 175 -15.72 40.00 -13.21
N ALA A 176 -16.95 39.57 -12.92
CA ALA A 176 -17.67 38.48 -13.60
C ALA A 176 -17.94 38.72 -15.11
N TYR A 177 -17.45 39.82 -15.69
CA TYR A 177 -17.75 40.24 -17.06
C TYR A 177 -16.57 40.26 -18.04
N SER A 178 -15.32 40.03 -17.62
CA SER A 178 -14.18 40.20 -18.54
C SER A 178 -13.08 39.14 -18.51
N GLY A 179 -13.06 38.21 -17.56
CA GLY A 179 -12.00 37.19 -17.49
C GLY A 179 -10.58 37.75 -17.25
N TYR A 180 -10.45 39.06 -17.00
CA TYR A 180 -9.20 39.73 -16.67
C TYR A 180 -9.12 40.05 -15.18
N TYR A 181 -7.94 39.79 -14.60
CA TYR A 181 -7.64 40.03 -13.19
C TYR A 181 -7.23 41.49 -12.99
N PHE A 182 -8.03 42.26 -12.24
CA PHE A 182 -7.64 43.60 -11.79
C PHE A 182 -7.34 43.55 -10.29
N PRO A 183 -6.09 43.80 -9.85
CA PRO A 183 -5.78 43.93 -8.44
C PRO A 183 -6.44 45.21 -7.89
N LYS A 184 -7.21 45.08 -6.80
CA LYS A 184 -7.61 46.24 -5.98
C LYS A 184 -6.46 46.51 -5.02
N GLU A 185 -5.61 47.48 -5.34
CA GLU A 185 -4.34 47.72 -4.63
C GLU A 185 -4.52 48.19 -3.17
N ASP A 186 -5.73 48.59 -2.74
CA ASP A 186 -5.91 49.29 -1.47
C ASP A 186 -6.28 48.41 -0.26
N VAL A 187 -6.61 47.11 -0.43
CA VAL A 187 -6.97 46.24 0.71
C VAL A 187 -6.01 45.06 0.81
N ARG A 188 -5.04 45.18 1.72
CA ARG A 188 -4.22 44.05 2.16
C ARG A 188 -4.91 43.33 3.30
N LEU A 189 -5.27 42.08 3.05
CA LEU A 189 -5.87 41.21 4.06
C LEU A 189 -4.82 40.78 5.08
N ASP A 190 -5.26 40.61 6.32
CA ASP A 190 -4.46 39.91 7.33
C ASP A 190 -4.38 38.40 7.04
N LYS A 191 -3.50 37.71 7.76
CA LYS A 191 -3.27 36.28 7.57
C LYS A 191 -4.50 35.42 7.82
N GLU A 192 -5.33 35.79 8.79
CA GLU A 192 -6.52 35.02 9.15
C GLU A 192 -7.57 35.10 8.03
N ALA A 193 -7.79 36.29 7.48
CA ALA A 193 -8.67 36.52 6.34
C ALA A 193 -8.15 35.80 5.08
N ILE A 194 -6.84 35.82 4.83
CA ILE A 194 -6.24 35.07 3.72
C ILE A 194 -6.45 33.57 3.93
N ALA A 195 -6.12 33.03 5.10
CA ALA A 195 -6.27 31.61 5.39
C ALA A 195 -7.72 31.17 5.24
N LYS A 196 -8.69 31.97 5.70
CA LYS A 196 -10.11 31.70 5.49
C LYS A 196 -10.45 31.58 4.00
N ILE A 197 -9.97 32.50 3.16
CA ILE A 197 -10.17 32.44 1.71
C ILE A 197 -9.54 31.18 1.10
N LEU A 198 -8.32 30.83 1.53
CA LEU A 198 -7.63 29.63 1.05
C LEU A 198 -8.38 28.35 1.44
N PHE A 199 -8.86 28.22 2.68
CA PHE A 199 -9.67 27.08 3.10
C PHE A 199 -11.04 27.05 2.40
N ASP A 200 -11.64 28.20 2.13
CA ASP A 200 -12.87 28.31 1.34
C ASP A 200 -12.64 27.76 -0.08
N GLU A 201 -11.58 28.20 -0.74
CA GLU A 201 -11.19 27.68 -2.05
C GLU A 201 -10.77 26.20 -2.02
N PHE A 202 -10.09 25.74 -0.96
CA PHE A 202 -9.74 24.34 -0.78
C PHE A 202 -11.00 23.46 -0.74
N ARG A 203 -12.00 23.86 0.06
CA ARG A 203 -13.29 23.14 0.14
C ARG A 203 -14.01 23.14 -1.21
N ASP A 204 -14.13 24.30 -1.86
CA ASP A 204 -14.78 24.42 -3.18
C ASP A 204 -14.12 23.50 -4.22
N LEU A 205 -12.78 23.44 -4.24
CA LEU A 205 -12.03 22.58 -5.16
C LEU A 205 -12.10 21.10 -4.78
N SER A 206 -12.33 20.77 -3.50
CA SER A 206 -12.44 19.38 -3.05
C SER A 206 -13.69 18.69 -3.57
N ASP A 207 -14.74 19.45 -3.87
CA ASP A 207 -15.95 18.95 -4.51
C ASP A 207 -15.63 18.36 -5.88
N LEU A 208 -14.56 18.85 -6.55
CA LEU A 208 -14.07 18.31 -7.83
C LEU A 208 -13.53 16.87 -7.75
N PHE A 209 -13.51 16.30 -6.57
CA PHE A 209 -12.98 14.96 -6.33
C PHE A 209 -13.89 14.12 -5.45
N SER A 210 -15.03 14.70 -5.02
CA SER A 210 -16.00 14.11 -4.08
C SER A 210 -17.44 14.39 -4.54
N PHE A 211 -17.77 14.04 -5.78
CA PHE A 211 -18.99 14.52 -6.47
C PHE A 211 -20.30 13.75 -6.21
N TYR A 212 -20.25 12.51 -5.71
CA TYR A 212 -21.43 11.66 -5.57
C TYR A 212 -21.32 10.67 -4.40
N GLY A 213 -22.45 10.21 -3.86
CA GLY A 213 -22.51 9.14 -2.86
C GLY A 213 -22.41 9.60 -1.39
N GLU A 214 -22.53 8.63 -0.48
CA GLU A 214 -22.64 8.86 0.98
C GLU A 214 -21.37 9.48 1.61
N TYR A 215 -20.24 9.39 0.92
CA TYR A 215 -18.93 9.81 1.40
C TYR A 215 -18.48 11.21 0.91
N GLN A 216 -19.28 11.87 0.07
CA GLN A 216 -18.98 13.17 -0.56
C GLN A 216 -18.55 14.28 0.42
N ASN A 217 -19.05 14.25 1.67
CA ASN A 217 -18.79 15.30 2.65
C ASN A 217 -17.55 15.05 3.52
N VAL A 218 -16.94 13.87 3.46
CA VAL A 218 -15.81 13.50 4.33
C VAL A 218 -14.61 14.41 4.08
N MET A 219 -14.30 14.69 2.81
CA MET A 219 -13.19 15.59 2.45
C MET A 219 -13.39 17.00 3.02
N ARG A 220 -14.59 17.58 2.91
CA ARG A 220 -14.89 18.91 3.49
C ARG A 220 -14.75 18.92 5.01
N LYS A 221 -15.15 17.83 5.71
CA LYS A 221 -14.95 17.68 7.15
C LYS A 221 -13.47 17.62 7.51
N MET A 222 -12.66 16.89 6.74
CA MET A 222 -11.21 16.80 6.94
C MET A 222 -10.51 18.14 6.71
N ILE A 223 -10.89 18.88 5.67
CA ILE A 223 -10.38 20.25 5.44
C ILE A 223 -10.80 21.19 6.59
N THR A 224 -12.04 21.07 7.07
CA THR A 224 -12.51 21.83 8.24
C THR A 224 -11.71 21.49 9.50
N HIS A 225 -11.37 20.22 9.69
CA HIS A 225 -10.52 19.77 10.79
C HIS A 225 -9.10 20.32 10.69
N MET A 226 -8.52 20.33 9.47
CA MET A 226 -7.22 20.99 9.21
C MET A 226 -7.28 22.48 9.55
N GLN A 227 -8.36 23.17 9.18
CA GLN A 227 -8.57 24.59 9.46
C GLN A 227 -8.60 24.88 10.97
N GLY A 228 -9.08 23.94 11.78
CA GLY A 228 -9.01 24.02 13.25
C GLY A 228 -7.58 23.93 13.83
N ASN A 229 -6.60 23.54 13.01
CA ASN A 229 -5.16 23.54 13.30
C ASN A 229 -4.74 22.79 14.59
N THR A 230 -5.49 21.77 14.99
CA THR A 230 -5.18 21.03 16.23
C THR A 230 -4.10 19.96 16.02
N GLY A 231 -3.98 19.42 14.80
CA GLY A 231 -3.14 18.26 14.46
C GLY A 231 -3.60 16.94 15.09
N LYS A 232 -4.73 16.93 15.81
CA LYS A 232 -5.26 15.72 16.44
C LYS A 232 -5.78 14.73 15.38
N PRO A 233 -5.78 13.42 15.64
CA PRO A 233 -6.39 12.46 14.74
C PRO A 233 -7.83 12.82 14.38
N PHE A 234 -8.19 12.58 13.12
CA PHE A 234 -9.54 12.69 12.61
C PHE A 234 -10.16 11.30 12.48
N SER A 235 -11.39 11.12 12.95
CA SER A 235 -12.17 9.91 12.72
C SER A 235 -13.60 10.29 12.40
N ASP A 236 -14.21 9.59 11.45
CA ASP A 236 -15.60 9.81 11.05
C ASP A 236 -16.29 8.46 10.85
N PRO A 237 -17.53 8.27 11.33
CA PRO A 237 -18.27 7.02 11.13
C PRO A 237 -18.38 6.58 9.66
N SER A 238 -18.40 7.53 8.73
CA SER A 238 -18.49 7.25 7.29
C SER A 238 -17.21 6.57 6.79
N LEU A 239 -16.04 6.95 7.29
CA LEU A 239 -14.78 6.27 6.96
C LEU A 239 -14.75 4.83 7.50
N ASN A 240 -15.24 4.63 8.73
CA ASN A 240 -15.36 3.31 9.33
C ASN A 240 -16.32 2.41 8.54
N LYS A 241 -17.44 2.98 8.07
CA LYS A 241 -18.42 2.31 7.23
C LYS A 241 -17.80 1.93 5.88
N ALA A 242 -17.18 2.88 5.19
CA ALA A 242 -16.51 2.65 3.90
C ALA A 242 -15.45 1.53 4.01
N LEU A 243 -14.62 1.59 5.05
CA LEU A 243 -13.63 0.54 5.31
C LEU A 243 -14.29 -0.83 5.50
N LYS A 244 -15.36 -0.89 6.31
CA LYS A 244 -16.07 -2.14 6.57
C LYS A 244 -16.71 -2.71 5.29
N GLU A 245 -17.33 -1.86 4.48
CA GLU A 245 -17.90 -2.25 3.18
C GLU A 245 -16.82 -2.78 2.24
N HIS A 246 -15.66 -2.13 2.18
CA HIS A 246 -14.53 -2.58 1.38
C HIS A 246 -13.99 -3.95 1.85
N ILE A 247 -13.86 -4.15 3.17
CA ILE A 247 -13.43 -5.43 3.75
C ILE A 247 -14.41 -6.57 3.39
N LEU A 248 -15.72 -6.30 3.46
CA LEU A 248 -16.76 -7.30 3.21
C LEU A 248 -17.01 -7.53 1.71
N GLY A 249 -16.83 -6.50 0.88
CA GLY A 249 -17.03 -6.53 -0.56
C GLY A 249 -15.85 -7.12 -1.35
N ASP A 250 -14.66 -7.21 -0.76
CA ASP A 250 -13.50 -7.85 -1.39
C ASP A 250 -13.71 -9.37 -1.52
N THR A 251 -14.16 -9.78 -2.70
CA THR A 251 -14.39 -11.19 -3.07
C THR A 251 -13.16 -11.87 -3.65
N THR A 252 -12.05 -11.15 -3.81
CA THR A 252 -10.84 -11.69 -4.43
C THR A 252 -10.26 -12.86 -3.62
N ASN A 253 -9.44 -13.69 -4.27
CA ASN A 253 -8.74 -14.77 -3.59
C ASN A 253 -7.64 -14.30 -2.64
N LYS A 254 -7.26 -13.01 -2.70
CA LYS A 254 -6.26 -12.38 -1.83
C LYS A 254 -6.87 -11.51 -0.73
N SER A 255 -8.20 -11.43 -0.63
CA SER A 255 -8.89 -10.71 0.46
C SER A 255 -8.32 -11.11 1.83
N SER A 256 -7.90 -10.11 2.61
CA SER A 256 -7.37 -10.33 3.96
C SER A 256 -8.38 -11.09 4.83
N LEU A 257 -9.66 -10.74 4.77
CA LEU A 257 -10.71 -11.40 5.55
C LEU A 257 -10.89 -12.87 5.15
N ARG A 258 -10.87 -13.16 3.84
CA ARG A 258 -11.00 -14.53 3.32
C ARG A 258 -9.79 -15.40 3.69
N LEU A 259 -8.58 -14.84 3.62
CA LEU A 259 -7.36 -15.55 4.00
C LEU A 259 -7.29 -15.81 5.51
N ILE A 260 -7.70 -14.83 6.34
CA ILE A 260 -7.88 -15.03 7.80
C ILE A 260 -8.86 -16.15 8.08
N LYS A 261 -10.03 -16.11 7.43
CA LYS A 261 -11.07 -17.14 7.59
C LYS A 261 -10.54 -18.53 7.25
N SER A 262 -9.83 -18.65 6.13
CA SER A 262 -9.25 -19.93 5.67
C SER A 262 -8.13 -20.43 6.59
N ALA A 263 -7.25 -19.53 7.04
CA ALA A 263 -6.16 -19.86 7.95
C ALA A 263 -6.66 -20.31 9.32
N ILE A 264 -7.73 -19.69 9.83
CA ILE A 264 -8.39 -20.14 11.07
C ILE A 264 -8.96 -21.54 10.85
N ALA A 265 -9.84 -21.72 9.86
CA ALA A 265 -10.55 -22.98 9.63
C ALA A 265 -9.62 -24.18 9.42
N ASN A 266 -8.52 -24.01 8.67
CA ASN A 266 -7.59 -25.09 8.35
C ASN A 266 -6.70 -25.51 9.53
N ASN A 267 -6.65 -24.73 10.60
CA ASN A 267 -5.70 -24.91 11.69
C ASN A 267 -6.34 -25.17 13.06
N ILE A 268 -7.66 -25.01 13.19
CA ILE A 268 -8.42 -25.40 14.39
C ILE A 268 -8.16 -26.88 14.71
N ASP A 269 -7.91 -27.14 15.99
CA ASP A 269 -7.98 -28.47 16.58
C ASP A 269 -9.44 -28.71 17.01
N TRP A 270 -10.16 -29.45 16.18
CA TRP A 270 -11.58 -29.75 16.37
C TRP A 270 -11.83 -30.78 17.47
N GLU A 271 -10.85 -31.61 17.83
CA GLU A 271 -10.97 -32.60 18.91
C GLU A 271 -10.89 -31.92 20.27
N ASN A 272 -10.00 -30.92 20.40
CA ASN A 272 -9.80 -30.16 21.63
C ASN A 272 -10.59 -28.85 21.69
N GLU A 273 -11.40 -28.56 20.66
CA GLU A 273 -12.20 -27.34 20.48
C GLU A 273 -11.40 -26.05 20.69
N LEU A 274 -10.20 -25.96 20.10
CA LEU A 274 -9.31 -24.82 20.28
C LEU A 274 -8.49 -24.50 19.02
N TYR A 275 -7.89 -23.32 19.00
CA TYR A 275 -6.84 -23.00 18.04
C TYR A 275 -5.48 -23.14 18.73
N PRO A 276 -4.59 -24.05 18.31
CA PRO A 276 -3.31 -24.24 18.98
C PRO A 276 -2.40 -23.01 18.87
N LEU A 277 -1.77 -22.59 19.97
CA LEU A 277 -0.85 -21.46 20.02
C LEU A 277 0.30 -21.61 19.01
N LEU A 278 0.86 -22.82 18.88
CA LEU A 278 1.94 -23.14 17.95
C LEU A 278 1.57 -22.90 16.47
N LYS A 279 0.28 -22.82 16.14
CA LYS A 279 -0.20 -22.53 14.77
C LYS A 279 -0.45 -21.05 14.53
N LYS A 280 -0.22 -20.15 15.51
CA LYS A 280 -0.41 -18.70 15.37
C LYS A 280 0.24 -18.14 14.11
N ASP A 281 1.45 -18.60 13.81
CA ASP A 281 2.22 -18.13 12.65
C ASP A 281 1.54 -18.48 11.31
N ASN A 282 0.68 -19.50 11.25
CA ASN A 282 -0.06 -19.84 10.05
C ASN A 282 -1.07 -18.73 9.68
N ILE A 283 -1.65 -18.04 10.67
CA ILE A 283 -2.48 -16.86 10.44
C ILE A 283 -1.64 -15.71 9.90
N LEU A 284 -0.49 -15.43 10.53
CA LEU A 284 0.43 -14.36 10.12
C LEU A 284 0.93 -14.56 8.68
N GLN A 285 1.35 -15.78 8.33
CA GLN A 285 1.84 -16.12 6.99
C GLN A 285 0.74 -16.04 5.93
N ALA A 286 -0.50 -16.41 6.27
CA ALA A 286 -1.62 -16.29 5.35
C ALA A 286 -1.91 -14.82 4.99
N ILE A 287 -1.82 -13.91 5.97
CA ILE A 287 -2.14 -12.48 5.77
C ILE A 287 -0.98 -11.72 5.13
N LYS A 288 0.28 -12.17 5.32
CA LYS A 288 1.48 -11.50 4.78
C LYS A 288 1.41 -11.27 3.26
N ASN A 289 0.71 -12.13 2.53
CA ASN A 289 0.52 -12.04 1.08
C ASN A 289 -0.90 -11.60 0.66
N SER A 290 -1.72 -11.19 1.62
CA SER A 290 -3.07 -10.68 1.37
C SER A 290 -3.03 -9.30 0.71
N VAL A 291 -4.10 -8.97 0.00
CA VAL A 291 -4.43 -7.59 -0.33
C VAL A 291 -5.10 -7.00 0.91
N LEU A 292 -4.48 -5.96 1.47
CA LEU A 292 -5.09 -5.18 2.53
C LEU A 292 -6.17 -4.29 1.93
N PRO A 293 -7.23 -3.95 2.69
CA PRO A 293 -8.17 -2.93 2.28
C PRO A 293 -7.40 -1.64 1.96
N LYS A 294 -7.45 -1.23 0.70
CA LYS A 294 -6.84 -0.01 0.18
C LYS A 294 -7.87 0.66 -0.69
N PHE A 295 -7.99 1.97 -0.59
CA PHE A 295 -8.91 2.76 -1.41
C PHE A 295 -8.26 3.14 -2.75
N ASN A 296 -7.67 2.17 -3.45
CA ASN A 296 -6.85 2.41 -4.65
C ASN A 296 -7.51 1.95 -5.97
N ASP A 297 -8.70 1.35 -5.94
CA ASP A 297 -9.36 0.86 -7.15
C ASP A 297 -9.96 1.99 -7.98
N TRP A 298 -9.46 2.12 -9.21
CA TRP A 298 -9.79 3.17 -10.18
C TRP A 298 -11.26 3.17 -10.65
N ALA A 299 -12.02 2.11 -10.36
CA ALA A 299 -13.42 1.98 -10.75
C ALA A 299 -14.38 2.85 -9.90
N ASP A 300 -13.92 3.41 -8.78
CA ASP A 300 -14.77 4.14 -7.81
C ASP A 300 -14.50 5.65 -7.72
N ARG A 301 -13.88 6.27 -8.75
CA ARG A 301 -13.49 7.70 -8.78
C ARG A 301 -14.64 8.73 -8.64
N GLY A 302 -15.87 8.30 -8.38
CA GLY A 302 -17.04 9.16 -8.14
C GLY A 302 -17.36 9.47 -6.68
N ASN A 303 -16.76 8.78 -5.69
CA ASN A 303 -17.29 8.80 -4.30
C ASN A 303 -16.53 9.65 -3.26
N GLY A 304 -15.44 10.34 -3.62
CA GLY A 304 -14.68 11.19 -2.69
C GLY A 304 -13.56 10.51 -1.89
N LEU A 305 -13.53 9.17 -1.83
CA LEU A 305 -12.58 8.45 -0.95
C LEU A 305 -11.14 8.41 -1.49
N VAL A 306 -10.98 8.58 -2.81
CA VAL A 306 -9.69 8.47 -3.53
C VAL A 306 -8.71 9.60 -3.20
N ILE A 307 -9.21 10.77 -2.77
CA ILE A 307 -8.35 11.89 -2.33
C ILE A 307 -8.19 11.95 -0.81
N THR A 308 -9.18 11.44 -0.06
CA THR A 308 -9.11 11.43 1.40
C THR A 308 -8.18 10.35 1.95
N VAL A 309 -8.01 9.24 1.23
CA VAL A 309 -7.18 8.09 1.62
C VAL A 309 -6.49 7.54 0.35
N HIS A 310 -5.41 8.19 -0.06
CA HIS A 310 -4.76 7.91 -1.36
C HIS A 310 -3.91 6.61 -1.33
N ASP A 311 -3.43 6.19 -0.15
CA ASP A 311 -2.83 4.88 0.14
C ASP A 311 -2.85 4.67 1.66
N THR A 312 -3.11 3.47 2.20
CA THR A 312 -3.14 3.32 3.66
C THR A 312 -1.72 3.36 4.25
N TRP A 313 -1.41 4.37 5.07
CA TRP A 313 -0.10 4.51 5.72
C TRP A 313 0.21 3.30 6.62
N SER A 314 -0.71 2.94 7.52
CA SER A 314 -0.51 1.85 8.48
C SER A 314 -1.76 1.00 8.66
N THR A 315 -1.59 -0.30 8.90
CA THR A 315 -2.68 -1.24 9.14
C THR A 315 -2.30 -2.22 10.25
N HIS A 316 -3.15 -2.33 11.26
CA HIS A 316 -3.16 -3.42 12.22
C HIS A 316 -4.41 -4.27 12.05
N ILE A 317 -4.24 -5.59 12.06
CA ILE A 317 -5.35 -6.54 12.11
C ILE A 317 -5.22 -7.37 13.38
N THR A 318 -6.29 -7.41 14.16
CA THR A 318 -6.36 -8.09 15.45
C THR A 318 -7.47 -9.14 15.42
N LEU A 319 -7.13 -10.38 15.76
CA LEU A 319 -8.12 -11.37 16.17
C LEU A 319 -8.56 -10.99 17.58
N GLN A 320 -9.73 -10.39 17.73
CA GLN A 320 -10.25 -9.93 19.03
C GLN A 320 -10.81 -11.08 19.85
N SER A 321 -11.49 -12.04 19.22
CA SER A 321 -11.99 -13.25 19.87
C SER A 321 -12.10 -14.40 18.89
N LEU A 322 -11.98 -15.63 19.40
CA LEU A 322 -12.19 -16.87 18.68
C LEU A 322 -12.87 -17.86 19.61
N LYS A 323 -14.05 -18.34 19.22
CA LYS A 323 -14.80 -19.38 19.92
C LYS A 323 -14.95 -20.56 18.97
N VAL A 324 -14.50 -21.74 19.40
CA VAL A 324 -14.68 -23.01 18.69
C VAL A 324 -15.63 -23.85 19.53
N SER A 325 -16.61 -24.49 18.91
CA SER A 325 -17.56 -25.37 19.60
C SER A 325 -18.09 -26.42 18.62
N GLY A 326 -17.93 -27.69 18.97
CA GLY A 326 -18.25 -28.82 18.11
C GLY A 326 -17.59 -28.68 16.73
N SER A 327 -18.41 -28.63 15.68
CA SER A 327 -17.97 -28.47 14.30
C SER A 327 -18.01 -27.03 13.79
N THR A 328 -18.17 -26.03 14.67
CA THR A 328 -18.30 -24.62 14.27
C THR A 328 -17.31 -23.71 14.98
N TYR A 329 -17.04 -22.55 14.37
CA TYR A 329 -16.33 -21.47 15.04
C TYR A 329 -16.92 -20.10 14.70
N THR A 330 -16.75 -19.17 15.64
CA THR A 330 -17.01 -17.74 15.46
C THR A 330 -15.76 -16.96 15.84
N ALA A 331 -15.29 -16.07 14.98
CA ALA A 331 -14.18 -15.19 15.26
C ALA A 331 -14.54 -13.73 14.99
N VAL A 332 -14.00 -12.83 15.80
CA VAL A 332 -14.17 -11.38 15.63
C VAL A 332 -12.82 -10.79 15.23
N ILE A 333 -12.78 -10.15 14.06
CA ILE A 333 -11.58 -9.55 13.48
C ILE A 333 -11.76 -8.03 13.49
N HIS A 334 -10.75 -7.31 13.97
CA HIS A 334 -10.73 -5.86 13.99
C HIS A 334 -9.58 -5.32 13.17
N TYR A 335 -9.91 -4.40 12.27
CA TYR A 335 -9.00 -3.65 11.44
C TYR A 335 -8.91 -2.24 12.01
N ARG A 336 -7.68 -1.81 12.31
CA ARG A 336 -7.32 -0.42 12.61
C ARG A 336 -6.39 0.06 11.51
N ILE A 337 -6.82 1.05 10.76
CA ILE A 337 -6.10 1.57 9.59
C ILE A 337 -5.93 3.07 9.76
N GLN A 338 -4.73 3.54 9.45
CA GLN A 338 -4.39 4.95 9.44
C GLN A 338 -3.85 5.37 8.09
N ASP A 339 -4.12 6.62 7.77
CA ASP A 339 -3.48 7.37 6.68
C ASP A 339 -3.19 8.80 7.16
N HIS A 340 -2.45 9.58 6.38
CA HIS A 340 -2.09 10.96 6.69
C HIS A 340 -2.86 11.92 5.80
N PHE A 341 -3.48 12.92 6.42
CA PHE A 341 -3.97 14.10 5.72
C PHE A 341 -2.87 15.16 5.70
N GLY A 342 -1.89 14.95 4.82
CA GLY A 342 -0.83 15.90 4.55
C GLY A 342 -0.13 15.58 3.24
N LEU A 343 0.69 16.50 2.76
CA LEU A 343 1.46 16.37 1.52
C LEU A 343 2.95 16.50 1.81
N ASP A 344 3.75 15.64 1.17
CA ASP A 344 5.20 15.74 1.21
C ASP A 344 5.79 16.46 -0.03
N ASP A 345 7.11 16.63 -0.03
CA ASP A 345 7.82 17.30 -1.10
C ASP A 345 7.71 16.56 -2.45
N GLU A 346 7.58 15.22 -2.43
CA GLU A 346 7.45 14.38 -3.63
C GLU A 346 6.06 14.56 -4.26
N ASP A 347 5.02 14.69 -3.44
CA ASP A 347 3.64 14.94 -3.88
C ASP A 347 3.52 16.23 -4.71
N ILE A 348 4.09 17.33 -4.22
CA ILE A 348 3.99 18.64 -4.89
C ILE A 348 5.00 18.79 -6.05
N ALA A 349 6.08 18.02 -6.04
CA ALA A 349 7.03 17.94 -7.16
C ALA A 349 6.43 17.22 -8.38
N ASN A 350 5.37 16.44 -8.18
CA ASN A 350 4.66 15.77 -9.26
C ASN A 350 4.03 16.80 -10.22
N LYS A 351 4.45 16.76 -11.49
CA LYS A 351 4.02 17.70 -12.55
C LYS A 351 2.52 17.67 -12.83
N ILE A 352 1.81 16.60 -12.49
CA ILE A 352 0.36 16.48 -12.66
C ILE A 352 -0.34 17.09 -11.45
N TYR A 353 0.06 16.73 -10.22
CA TYR A 353 -0.60 17.22 -9.00
C TYR A 353 -0.44 18.73 -8.83
N LYS A 354 0.74 19.27 -9.12
CA LYS A 354 0.99 20.71 -9.07
C LYS A 354 0.09 21.54 -9.98
N GLN A 355 -0.45 20.96 -11.07
CA GLN A 355 -1.38 21.69 -11.95
C GLN A 355 -2.70 21.98 -11.25
N PHE A 356 -3.18 21.05 -10.42
CA PHE A 356 -4.41 21.26 -9.65
C PHE A 356 -4.15 22.20 -8.48
N ARG A 357 -4.98 23.23 -8.39
CA ARG A 357 -4.85 24.28 -7.37
C ARG A 357 -5.09 23.77 -5.96
N ILE A 358 -5.89 22.71 -5.81
CA ILE A 358 -6.18 22.07 -4.52
C ILE A 358 -4.89 21.66 -3.79
N PHE A 359 -3.96 20.98 -4.47
CA PHE A 359 -2.71 20.52 -3.87
C PHE A 359 -1.75 21.69 -3.59
N ARG A 360 -1.75 22.74 -4.42
CA ARG A 360 -0.99 23.96 -4.16
C ARG A 360 -1.46 24.68 -2.90
N ILE A 361 -2.78 24.81 -2.72
CA ILE A 361 -3.37 25.44 -1.53
C ILE A 361 -3.09 24.59 -0.29
N TRP A 362 -3.32 23.28 -0.37
CA TRP A 362 -3.08 22.34 0.74
C TRP A 362 -1.62 22.37 1.20
N PHE A 363 -0.67 22.18 0.27
CA PHE A 363 0.76 22.21 0.57
C PHE A 363 1.18 23.57 1.12
N PHE A 364 0.68 24.67 0.56
CA PHE A 364 0.98 26.01 1.05
C PHE A 364 0.50 26.24 2.49
N LEU A 365 -0.77 25.92 2.78
CA LEU A 365 -1.35 26.06 4.13
C LEU A 365 -0.57 25.22 5.16
N GLN A 366 -0.16 24.01 4.76
CA GLN A 366 0.57 23.08 5.63
C GLN A 366 2.02 23.51 5.88
N ARG A 367 2.80 23.70 4.81
CA ARG A 367 4.27 23.73 4.87
C ARG A 367 4.82 25.14 5.06
N SER A 368 4.03 26.19 4.79
CA SER A 368 4.47 27.57 5.00
C SER A 368 4.71 27.86 6.47
N LYS A 369 5.90 28.37 6.80
CA LYS A 369 6.26 28.90 8.13
C LYS A 369 5.27 29.93 8.65
N GLU A 370 4.68 30.72 7.76
CA GLU A 370 3.79 31.82 8.11
C GLU A 370 2.38 31.36 8.50
N TYR A 371 1.90 30.24 7.95
CA TYR A 371 0.55 29.71 8.16
C TYR A 371 0.52 28.47 9.04
N ASN A 372 1.44 27.53 8.81
CA ASN A 372 1.76 26.42 9.72
C ASN A 372 0.52 25.61 10.16
N TYR A 373 -0.37 25.28 9.21
CA TYR A 373 -1.53 24.42 9.51
C TYR A 373 -1.10 22.96 9.61
N LYS A 374 -1.46 22.32 10.73
CA LYS A 374 -1.01 20.97 11.05
C LYS A 374 -1.74 19.93 10.19
N PRO A 375 -1.00 19.03 9.52
CA PRO A 375 -1.57 17.80 9.00
C PRO A 375 -1.97 16.91 10.18
N PHE A 376 -2.72 15.85 9.89
CA PHE A 376 -3.21 14.96 10.92
C PHE A 376 -3.39 13.54 10.39
N ILE A 377 -3.46 12.60 11.32
CA ILE A 377 -3.75 11.21 11.01
C ILE A 377 -5.25 11.03 10.83
N THR A 378 -5.67 10.36 9.76
CA THR A 378 -7.03 9.84 9.60
C THR A 378 -7.11 8.43 10.16
N GLU A 379 -8.04 8.18 11.08
CA GLU A 379 -8.17 6.95 11.84
C GLU A 379 -9.48 6.21 11.46
N MET A 380 -9.31 4.98 10.95
CA MET A 380 -10.38 4.14 10.43
C MET A 380 -10.41 2.79 11.14
N ASN A 381 -11.59 2.41 11.61
CA ASN A 381 -11.79 1.22 12.43
C ASN A 381 -12.97 0.40 11.91
N ALA A 382 -12.73 -0.89 11.66
CA ALA A 382 -13.76 -1.81 11.23
C ALA A 382 -13.67 -3.14 11.97
N THR A 383 -14.78 -3.56 12.57
CA THR A 383 -14.90 -4.87 13.20
C THR A 383 -15.87 -5.75 12.40
N VAL A 384 -15.42 -6.96 12.08
CA VAL A 384 -16.17 -7.96 11.32
C VAL A 384 -16.20 -9.29 12.06
N THR A 385 -17.36 -9.93 12.08
CA THR A 385 -17.54 -11.26 12.65
C THR A 385 -17.54 -12.29 11.52
N ILE A 386 -16.72 -13.32 11.64
CA ILE A 386 -16.70 -14.45 10.72
C ILE A 386 -17.22 -15.71 11.41
N HIS A 387 -18.02 -16.47 10.67
CA HIS A 387 -18.48 -17.79 11.07
C HIS A 387 -17.94 -18.84 10.09
N GLY A 388 -17.61 -20.01 10.60
CA GLY A 388 -17.21 -21.14 9.78
C GLY A 388 -17.50 -22.48 10.44
N GLN A 389 -17.35 -23.53 9.65
CA GLN A 389 -17.68 -24.91 10.03
C GLN A 389 -16.54 -25.84 9.58
N ARG A 390 -16.38 -26.97 10.27
CA ARG A 390 -15.43 -28.03 9.93
C ARG A 390 -15.75 -28.54 8.53
N ARG A 391 -14.76 -28.50 7.64
CA ARG A 391 -14.86 -29.16 6.33
C ARG A 391 -14.66 -30.67 6.55
N LEU A 392 -15.62 -31.46 6.07
CA LEU A 392 -15.59 -32.92 6.12
C LEU A 392 -14.64 -33.48 5.07
#